data_AF-C4N4X5-F1
#
_entry.id   AF-C4N4X5-F1
#
_cell.length_a   1.000
_cell.length_b   1.000
_cell.length_c   1.000
_cell.angle_alpha   90.00
_cell.angle_beta   90.00
_cell.angle_gamma   90.00
#
_symmetry.space_group_name_H-M   'P 1'
#
loop_
_entity.id
_entity.type
_entity.pdbx_description
1 polymer ?
#
loop_
_entity_poly.entity_id
_entity_poly.type
_entity_poly.pdbx_seq_one_letter_code
_entity_poly.pdbx_strand_id
1 'polypeptide(L)'
;YLSSTGYTTAETLAAYSDLTWHLTDRFDIGGGVRFSHDKSSTQYHGSMLGNPFGDQGKSNDDQVLGQLSAGYMLTDDWRVYTRVAQGYKPSGYNIVPTAGLDAKPFVAEKSINYELGTRYETADVTLQAATFYTHTKDMQLYSGPVGMQTLSNAGKADATGVELEAKWRFAPGWSWDINGNVIRSEFTNDSELYHGNRVP
;
A
#
# COMPACT_ATOMS: atom_id res chain seq x y z
N TYR A 1 -9.00 -32.72 15.41
CA TYR A 1 -7.72 -31.99 15.52
C TYR A 1 -7.17 -31.76 14.13
N LEU A 2 -6.64 -30.55 13.87
CA LEU A 2 -5.98 -30.17 12.62
C LEU A 2 -4.47 -30.14 12.89
N SER A 3 -3.68 -30.83 12.08
CA SER A 3 -2.22 -30.68 12.03
C SER A 3 -1.80 -30.41 10.59
N SER A 4 -0.92 -29.43 10.39
CA SER A 4 -0.36 -29.15 9.06
C SER A 4 1.07 -28.65 9.15
N THR A 5 1.83 -28.85 8.08
CA THR A 5 3.14 -28.26 7.86
C THR A 5 3.16 -27.76 6.43
N GLY A 6 3.67 -26.56 6.22
CA GLY A 6 3.75 -25.96 4.90
C GLY A 6 4.91 -25.00 4.80
N TYR A 7 5.41 -24.85 3.58
CA TYR A 7 6.46 -23.91 3.23
C TYR A 7 5.92 -23.03 2.11
N THR A 8 5.96 -21.72 2.32
CA THR A 8 5.63 -20.72 1.30
C THR A 8 6.86 -19.85 1.09
N THR A 9 7.27 -19.69 -0.17
CA THR A 9 8.41 -18.85 -0.55
C THR A 9 7.93 -17.74 -1.49
N ALA A 10 8.62 -16.60 -1.44
CA ALA A 10 8.41 -15.47 -2.33
C ALA A 10 9.77 -14.91 -2.76
N GLU A 11 9.94 -14.66 -4.06
CA GLU A 11 11.14 -14.08 -4.65
C GLU A 11 10.76 -12.97 -5.62
N THR A 12 11.49 -11.86 -5.62
CA THR A 12 11.22 -10.71 -6.49
C THR A 12 12.49 -10.26 -7.18
N LEU A 13 12.41 -10.05 -8.50
CA LEU A 13 13.40 -9.31 -9.27
C LEU A 13 12.76 -8.03 -9.80
N ALA A 14 13.37 -6.87 -9.56
CA ALA A 14 12.81 -5.59 -9.98
C ALA A 14 13.86 -4.65 -10.55
N ALA A 15 13.44 -3.84 -11.51
CA ALA A 15 14.20 -2.72 -12.07
C ALA A 15 13.37 -1.44 -11.93
N TYR A 16 14.02 -0.32 -11.64
CA TYR A 16 13.35 0.96 -11.45
C TYR A 16 14.17 2.11 -12.02
N SER A 17 13.47 3.17 -12.42
CA SER A 17 14.05 4.44 -12.84
C SER A 17 13.16 5.58 -12.35
N ASP A 18 13.78 6.65 -11.90
CA ASP A 18 13.11 7.84 -11.37
C ASP A 18 13.86 9.07 -11.86
N LEU A 19 13.14 10.01 -12.44
CA LEU A 19 13.69 11.16 -13.14
C LEU A 19 12.95 12.42 -12.69
N THR A 20 13.70 13.47 -12.40
CA THR A 20 13.18 14.81 -12.15
C THR A 20 13.73 15.76 -13.19
N TRP A 21 12.85 16.52 -13.82
CA TRP A 21 13.21 17.59 -14.72
C TRP A 21 12.86 18.94 -14.11
N HIS A 22 13.88 19.77 -13.88
CA HIS A 22 13.71 21.18 -13.55
C HIS A 22 13.44 21.98 -14.83
N LEU A 23 12.18 22.27 -15.11
CA LEU A 23 11.79 23.04 -16.30
C LEU A 23 12.16 24.52 -16.13
N THR A 24 12.14 25.01 -14.90
CA THR A 24 12.60 26.36 -14.51
C THR A 24 13.24 26.29 -13.12
N ASP A 25 13.78 27.40 -12.63
CA ASP A 25 14.31 27.52 -11.27
C ASP A 25 13.25 27.27 -10.17
N ARG A 26 11.96 27.36 -10.52
CA ARG A 26 10.83 27.28 -9.58
C ARG A 26 9.85 26.16 -9.87
N PHE A 27 10.00 25.44 -10.98
CA PHE A 27 9.06 24.42 -11.41
C PHE A 27 9.77 23.16 -11.87
N ASP A 28 9.38 22.04 -11.29
CA ASP A 28 9.85 20.72 -11.71
C ASP A 28 8.70 19.73 -11.88
N ILE A 29 8.99 18.73 -12.70
CA ILE A 29 8.13 17.58 -12.94
C ILE A 29 8.97 16.34 -12.72
N GLY A 30 8.46 15.40 -11.94
CA GLY A 30 9.07 14.11 -11.67
C GLY A 30 8.26 12.97 -12.26
N GLY A 31 8.93 11.89 -12.62
CA GLY A 31 8.32 10.68 -13.12
C GLY A 31 9.19 9.47 -12.85
N GLY A 32 8.57 8.42 -12.33
CA GLY A 32 9.25 7.16 -12.04
C GLY A 32 8.45 5.97 -12.52
N VAL A 33 9.16 4.90 -12.85
CA VAL A 33 8.60 3.60 -13.24
C VAL A 33 9.36 2.48 -12.56
N ARG A 34 8.65 1.44 -12.14
CA ARG A 34 9.22 0.21 -11.60
C ARG A 34 8.57 -0.98 -12.28
N PHE A 35 9.39 -1.88 -12.82
CA PHE A 35 8.98 -3.21 -13.25
C PHE A 35 9.38 -4.22 -12.15
N SER A 36 8.45 -5.07 -11.73
CA SER A 36 8.66 -6.11 -10.72
C SER A 36 8.16 -7.44 -11.27
N HIS A 37 9.03 -8.46 -11.24
CA HIS A 37 8.69 -9.85 -11.51
C HIS A 37 8.69 -10.60 -10.18
N ASP A 38 7.49 -10.98 -9.73
CA ASP A 38 7.26 -11.63 -8.45
C ASP A 38 6.97 -13.11 -8.68
N LYS A 39 7.65 -13.97 -7.91
CA LYS A 39 7.41 -15.42 -7.89
C LYS A 39 6.97 -15.83 -6.50
N SER A 40 6.01 -16.74 -6.45
CA SER A 40 5.59 -17.36 -5.20
C SER A 40 5.43 -18.86 -5.37
N SER A 41 5.70 -19.61 -4.32
CA SER A 41 5.38 -21.03 -4.29
C SER A 41 4.91 -21.46 -2.93
N THR A 42 4.07 -22.47 -2.90
CA THR A 42 3.62 -23.11 -1.67
C THR A 42 3.68 -24.63 -1.81
N GLN A 43 3.95 -25.30 -0.71
CA GLN A 43 3.79 -26.73 -0.57
C GLN A 43 3.36 -27.02 0.85
N TYR A 44 2.25 -27.72 1.02
CA TYR A 44 1.76 -28.09 2.34
C TYR A 44 1.17 -29.49 2.37
N HIS A 45 1.18 -30.07 3.55
CA HIS A 45 0.47 -31.31 3.84
C HIS A 45 -0.04 -31.28 5.29
N GLY A 46 -1.06 -32.05 5.58
CA GLY A 46 -1.68 -32.11 6.89
C GLY A 46 -2.74 -33.18 7.01
N SER A 47 -3.40 -33.21 8.17
CA SER A 47 -4.55 -34.06 8.43
C SER A 47 -5.62 -33.27 9.18
N MET A 48 -6.87 -33.37 8.71
CA MET A 48 -8.04 -32.84 9.39
C MET A 48 -9.00 -33.98 9.71
N LEU A 49 -9.28 -34.20 11.00
CA LEU A 49 -10.17 -35.26 11.46
C LEU A 49 -9.79 -36.67 10.93
N GLY A 50 -8.48 -36.90 10.73
CA GLY A 50 -7.97 -38.17 10.20
C GLY A 50 -7.92 -38.24 8.67
N ASN A 51 -8.47 -37.26 7.95
CA ASN A 51 -8.37 -37.19 6.50
C ASN A 51 -7.11 -36.42 6.09
N PRO A 52 -6.18 -37.04 5.34
CA PRO A 52 -5.01 -36.34 4.84
C PRO A 52 -5.43 -35.30 3.79
N PHE A 53 -4.75 -34.16 3.80
CA PHE A 53 -4.88 -33.14 2.76
C PHE A 53 -3.50 -32.53 2.49
N GLY A 54 -3.33 -31.93 1.33
CA GLY A 54 -2.08 -31.30 0.95
C GLY A 54 -2.13 -30.90 -0.51
N ASP A 55 -1.40 -29.86 -0.84
CA ASP A 55 -1.28 -29.38 -2.21
C ASP A 55 0.02 -28.59 -2.38
N GLN A 56 0.38 -28.30 -3.62
CA GLN A 56 1.52 -27.49 -3.98
C GLN A 56 1.22 -26.62 -5.19
N GLY A 57 1.79 -25.42 -5.21
CA GLY A 57 1.58 -24.47 -6.29
C GLY A 57 2.82 -23.61 -6.52
N LYS A 58 3.00 -23.19 -7.76
CA LYS A 58 3.93 -22.13 -8.15
C LYS A 58 3.17 -21.10 -8.96
N SER A 59 3.41 -19.83 -8.68
CA SER A 59 2.83 -18.71 -9.39
C SER A 59 3.91 -17.67 -9.68
N ASN A 60 3.69 -16.89 -10.72
CA ASN A 60 4.45 -15.69 -10.99
C ASN A 60 3.49 -14.59 -11.47
N ASP A 61 3.86 -13.35 -11.23
CA ASP A 61 3.07 -12.18 -11.57
C ASP A 61 4.00 -10.99 -11.83
N ASP A 62 3.70 -10.24 -12.88
CA ASP A 62 4.46 -9.06 -13.29
C ASP A 62 3.67 -7.80 -12.94
N GLN A 63 4.35 -6.84 -12.32
CA GLN A 63 3.76 -5.56 -11.93
C GLN A 63 4.57 -4.39 -12.47
N VAL A 64 3.86 -3.43 -13.07
CA VAL A 64 4.42 -2.14 -13.49
C VAL A 64 3.77 -1.07 -12.64
N LEU A 65 4.60 -0.35 -11.88
CA LEU A 65 4.17 0.79 -11.06
C LEU A 65 4.71 2.07 -11.66
N GLY A 66 3.93 3.12 -11.54
CA GLY A 66 4.34 4.47 -11.90
C GLY A 66 4.18 5.46 -10.77
N GLN A 67 4.96 6.53 -10.84
CA GLN A 67 4.66 7.78 -10.15
C GLN A 67 4.86 8.97 -11.08
N LEU A 68 4.06 10.00 -10.85
CA LEU A 68 4.21 11.32 -11.44
C LEU A 68 4.10 12.36 -10.34
N SER A 69 4.92 13.40 -10.42
CA SER A 69 4.87 14.54 -9.51
C SER A 69 5.09 15.84 -10.25
N ALA A 70 4.55 16.92 -9.70
CA ALA A 70 4.86 18.27 -10.14
C ALA A 70 4.98 19.15 -8.90
N GLY A 71 6.00 20.01 -8.89
CA GLY A 71 6.29 20.92 -7.79
C GLY A 71 6.50 22.34 -8.28
N TYR A 72 5.91 23.31 -7.58
CA TYR A 72 6.09 24.72 -7.84
C TYR A 72 6.50 25.48 -6.57
N MET A 73 7.59 26.24 -6.66
CA MET A 73 8.07 27.15 -5.62
C MET A 73 7.30 28.48 -5.73
N LEU A 74 6.35 28.70 -4.81
CA LEU A 74 5.62 29.97 -4.68
C LEU A 74 6.56 31.10 -4.26
N THR A 75 7.47 30.79 -3.33
CA THR A 75 8.60 31.62 -2.91
C THR A 75 9.82 30.70 -2.72
N ASP A 76 10.97 31.26 -2.36
CA ASP A 76 12.19 30.46 -2.14
C ASP A 76 12.05 29.49 -0.95
N ASP A 77 11.11 29.78 -0.03
CA ASP A 77 10.83 29.03 1.20
C ASP A 77 9.50 28.26 1.15
N TRP A 78 8.68 28.44 0.11
CA TRP A 78 7.32 27.88 0.05
C TRP A 78 7.07 27.13 -1.26
N ARG A 79 6.79 25.83 -1.13
CA ARG A 79 6.50 24.92 -2.22
C ARG A 79 5.09 24.36 -2.15
N VAL A 80 4.42 24.26 -3.29
CA VAL A 80 3.22 23.42 -3.49
C VAL A 80 3.59 22.29 -4.43
N TYR A 81 3.03 21.12 -4.19
CA TYR A 81 3.28 19.94 -5.02
C TYR A 81 2.02 19.10 -5.18
N THR A 82 1.99 18.32 -6.25
CA THR A 82 1.02 17.25 -6.44
C THR A 82 1.74 15.98 -6.85
N ARG A 83 1.15 14.83 -6.48
CA ARG A 83 1.71 13.52 -6.78
C ARG A 83 0.59 12.54 -7.12
N VAL A 84 0.84 11.69 -8.10
CA VAL A 84 0.08 10.48 -8.35
C VAL A 84 1.06 9.32 -8.23
N ALA A 85 0.79 8.37 -7.34
CA ALA A 85 1.69 7.24 -7.09
C ALA A 85 0.92 5.94 -6.99
N GLN A 86 1.48 4.87 -7.53
CA GLN A 86 0.91 3.53 -7.43
C GLN A 86 1.69 2.68 -6.43
N GLY A 87 0.96 1.92 -5.63
CA GLY A 87 1.47 0.89 -4.75
C GLY A 87 0.83 -0.46 -5.02
N TYR A 88 1.43 -1.52 -4.51
CA TYR A 88 0.82 -2.85 -4.58
C TYR A 88 1.33 -3.76 -3.47
N LYS A 89 0.57 -4.81 -3.16
CA LYS A 89 1.08 -6.02 -2.48
C LYS A 89 1.13 -7.14 -3.51
N PRO A 90 2.21 -7.94 -3.58
CA PRO A 90 2.36 -8.97 -4.60
C PRO A 90 1.29 -10.06 -4.46
N SER A 91 1.08 -10.78 -5.57
CA SER A 91 0.34 -12.04 -5.55
C SER A 91 1.09 -13.09 -4.74
N GLY A 92 0.38 -14.12 -4.25
CA GLY A 92 0.99 -15.09 -3.36
C GLY A 92 0.06 -16.21 -2.95
N TYR A 93 0.53 -17.04 -2.03
CA TYR A 93 -0.22 -18.15 -1.46
C TYR A 93 -0.51 -17.90 0.01
N ASN A 94 -1.63 -18.42 0.50
CA ASN A 94 -1.97 -18.33 1.91
C ASN A 94 -0.87 -19.01 2.76
N ILE A 95 -0.42 -18.33 3.82
CA ILE A 95 0.66 -18.84 4.69
C ILE A 95 0.15 -19.96 5.59
N VAL A 96 -1.16 -19.97 5.90
CA VAL A 96 -1.79 -20.99 6.73
C VAL A 96 -2.53 -21.99 5.83
N PRO A 97 -2.08 -23.26 5.76
CA PRO A 97 -2.77 -24.30 5.01
C PRO A 97 -4.20 -24.52 5.54
N THR A 98 -5.18 -24.51 4.65
CA THR A 98 -6.58 -24.78 5.01
C THR A 98 -7.03 -26.08 4.35
N ALA A 99 -7.60 -26.99 5.14
CA ALA A 99 -8.05 -28.28 4.61
C ALA A 99 -9.21 -28.10 3.62
N GLY A 100 -9.19 -28.87 2.52
CA GLY A 100 -10.24 -28.86 1.50
C GLY A 100 -10.18 -27.70 0.51
N LEU A 101 -9.15 -26.84 0.57
CA LEU A 101 -8.86 -25.84 -0.45
C LEU A 101 -7.59 -26.19 -1.22
N ASP A 102 -7.65 -25.96 -2.53
CA ASP A 102 -6.53 -26.06 -3.44
C ASP A 102 -5.50 -24.95 -3.15
N ALA A 103 -4.24 -25.20 -3.48
CA ALA A 103 -3.18 -24.20 -3.55
C ALA A 103 -3.45 -23.23 -4.70
N LYS A 104 -4.40 -22.30 -4.50
CA LYS A 104 -4.70 -21.21 -5.43
C LYS A 104 -4.02 -19.93 -4.96
N PRO A 105 -3.24 -19.26 -5.82
CA PRO A 105 -2.65 -17.99 -5.46
C PRO A 105 -3.74 -16.90 -5.43
N PHE A 106 -3.68 -16.02 -4.45
CA PHE A 106 -4.37 -14.74 -4.49
C PHE A 106 -3.59 -13.78 -5.41
N VAL A 107 -4.30 -12.83 -6.03
CA VAL A 107 -3.71 -11.85 -6.94
C VAL A 107 -3.13 -10.66 -6.17
N ALA A 108 -2.38 -9.82 -6.87
CA ALA A 108 -1.83 -8.60 -6.29
C ALA A 108 -2.93 -7.61 -5.87
N GLU A 109 -2.82 -7.07 -4.66
CA GLU A 109 -3.61 -5.91 -4.22
C GLU A 109 -2.99 -4.66 -4.81
N LYS A 110 -3.79 -3.76 -5.38
CA LYS A 110 -3.29 -2.56 -6.06
C LYS A 110 -3.85 -1.30 -5.42
N SER A 111 -2.99 -0.32 -5.19
CA SER A 111 -3.37 1.00 -4.71
C SER A 111 -2.89 2.11 -5.65
N ILE A 112 -3.69 3.16 -5.75
CA ILE A 112 -3.30 4.42 -6.39
C ILE A 112 -3.64 5.57 -5.48
N ASN A 113 -2.67 6.44 -5.24
CA ASN A 113 -2.77 7.61 -4.41
C ASN A 113 -2.66 8.88 -5.27
N TYR A 114 -3.50 9.86 -4.94
CA TYR A 114 -3.46 11.21 -5.47
C TYR A 114 -3.28 12.14 -4.27
N GLU A 115 -2.27 12.99 -4.34
CA GLU A 115 -1.88 13.87 -3.25
C GLU A 115 -1.68 15.30 -3.77
N LEU A 116 -2.16 16.26 -3.00
CA LEU A 116 -1.89 17.69 -3.17
C LEU A 116 -1.39 18.20 -1.82
N GLY A 117 -0.18 18.74 -1.82
CA GLY A 117 0.46 19.17 -0.59
C GLY A 117 1.25 20.47 -0.75
N THR A 118 1.67 20.97 0.40
CA THR A 118 2.45 22.19 0.53
C THR A 118 3.50 22.01 1.62
N ARG A 119 4.66 22.60 1.40
CA ARG A 119 5.76 22.67 2.36
C ARG A 119 6.27 24.10 2.42
N TYR A 120 6.29 24.66 3.62
CA TYR A 120 6.89 25.94 3.93
C TYR A 120 8.05 25.71 4.91
N GLU A 121 9.23 26.23 4.59
CA GLU A 121 10.43 25.98 5.38
C GLU A 121 11.32 27.23 5.42
N THR A 122 11.61 27.67 6.64
CA THR A 122 12.53 28.77 6.94
C THR A 122 13.54 28.29 7.99
N ALA A 123 14.41 29.17 8.48
CA ALA A 123 15.35 28.83 9.55
C ALA A 123 14.67 28.31 10.84
N ASP A 124 13.51 28.88 11.17
CA ASP A 124 12.82 28.65 12.45
C ASP A 124 11.51 27.87 12.31
N VAL A 125 10.87 27.88 11.14
CA VAL A 125 9.55 27.28 10.91
C VAL A 125 9.61 26.25 9.80
N THR A 126 9.07 25.06 10.06
CA THR A 126 8.74 24.06 9.05
C THR A 126 7.25 23.75 9.16
N LEU A 127 6.51 23.89 8.07
CA LEU A 127 5.10 23.54 7.99
C LEU A 127 4.90 22.65 6.76
N GLN A 128 4.23 21.53 6.94
CA GLN A 128 3.85 20.60 5.90
C GLN A 128 2.38 20.28 6.05
N ALA A 129 1.63 20.37 4.96
CA ALA A 129 0.24 19.97 4.93
C ALA A 129 -0.07 19.28 3.61
N ALA A 130 -0.91 18.26 3.64
CA ALA A 130 -1.35 17.55 2.46
C ALA A 130 -2.81 17.13 2.57
N THR A 131 -3.45 17.00 1.42
CA THR A 131 -4.69 16.25 1.28
C THR A 131 -4.47 15.14 0.27
N PHE A 132 -5.06 13.98 0.55
CA PHE A 132 -4.85 12.80 -0.27
C PHE A 132 -6.13 11.99 -0.45
N TYR A 133 -6.15 11.24 -1.55
CA TYR A 133 -7.13 10.21 -1.85
C TYR A 133 -6.38 8.95 -2.31
N THR A 134 -6.62 7.82 -1.66
CA THR A 134 -6.07 6.52 -2.03
C THR A 134 -7.20 5.57 -2.34
N HIS A 135 -7.20 5.01 -3.55
CA HIS A 135 -8.07 3.92 -3.93
C HIS A 135 -7.29 2.60 -3.90
N THR A 136 -7.81 1.61 -3.19
CA THR A 136 -7.23 0.26 -3.13
C THR A 136 -8.24 -0.74 -3.65
N LYS A 137 -7.80 -1.63 -4.54
CA LYS A 137 -8.60 -2.71 -5.10
C LYS A 137 -7.91 -4.06 -4.95
N ASP A 138 -8.71 -5.12 -5.13
CA ASP A 138 -8.26 -6.50 -5.01
C ASP A 138 -7.63 -6.75 -3.63
N MET A 139 -8.22 -6.18 -2.57
CA MET A 139 -7.67 -6.26 -1.21
C MET A 139 -7.62 -7.69 -0.70
N GLN A 140 -6.45 -8.09 -0.19
CA GLN A 140 -6.21 -9.41 0.36
C GLN A 140 -6.79 -9.48 1.78
N LEU A 141 -7.98 -10.08 1.93
CA LEU A 141 -8.73 -10.16 3.19
C LEU A 141 -8.91 -11.60 3.66
N TYR A 142 -8.70 -11.84 4.96
CA TYR A 142 -9.02 -13.12 5.56
C TYR A 142 -10.52 -13.23 5.83
N SER A 143 -11.16 -14.24 5.27
CA SER A 143 -12.57 -14.55 5.49
C SER A 143 -12.77 -15.99 5.94
N GLY A 144 -13.82 -16.25 6.70
CA GLY A 144 -14.19 -17.57 7.21
C GLY A 144 -14.06 -17.71 8.74
N PRO A 145 -14.44 -18.87 9.29
CA PRO A 145 -14.42 -19.10 10.73
C PRO A 145 -12.99 -19.19 11.27
N VAL A 146 -12.80 -18.77 12.52
CA VAL A 146 -11.50 -18.83 13.21
C VAL A 146 -10.95 -20.26 13.17
N GLY A 147 -9.72 -20.42 12.69
CA GLY A 147 -9.07 -21.72 12.50
C GLY A 147 -9.29 -22.37 11.12
N MET A 148 -10.12 -21.79 10.25
CA MET A 148 -10.26 -22.14 8.83
C MET A 148 -10.32 -20.89 7.94
N GLN A 149 -9.63 -19.82 8.33
CA GLN A 149 -9.65 -18.57 7.59
C GLN A 149 -8.86 -18.71 6.28
N THR A 150 -9.40 -18.06 5.25
CA THR A 150 -8.88 -18.11 3.89
C THR A 150 -8.57 -16.70 3.44
N LEU A 151 -7.38 -16.49 2.88
CA LEU A 151 -7.00 -15.20 2.31
C LEU A 151 -7.45 -15.15 0.84
N SER A 152 -8.24 -14.14 0.48
CA SER A 152 -8.72 -13.94 -0.89
C SER A 152 -8.81 -12.45 -1.23
N ASN A 153 -8.81 -12.12 -2.52
CA ASN A 153 -8.99 -10.75 -3.00
C ASN A 153 -10.48 -10.41 -3.05
N ALA A 154 -10.99 -9.84 -1.97
CA ALA A 154 -12.44 -9.67 -1.78
C ALA A 154 -12.79 -8.29 -1.22
N GLY A 155 -11.95 -7.28 -1.45
CA GLY A 155 -12.18 -5.93 -0.93
C GLY A 155 -11.75 -4.82 -1.86
N LYS A 156 -12.46 -3.70 -1.74
CA LYS A 156 -12.10 -2.41 -2.33
C LYS A 156 -12.33 -1.32 -1.29
N ALA A 157 -11.38 -0.41 -1.13
CA ALA A 157 -11.46 0.65 -0.14
C ALA A 157 -10.98 1.99 -0.68
N ASP A 158 -11.62 3.05 -0.18
CA ASP A 158 -11.23 4.42 -0.42
C ASP A 158 -10.78 5.06 0.90
N ALA A 159 -9.59 5.65 0.90
CA ALA A 159 -9.07 6.43 2.02
C ALA A 159 -8.86 7.88 1.59
N THR A 160 -9.54 8.81 2.25
CA THR A 160 -9.39 10.25 2.06
C THR A 160 -8.92 10.90 3.34
N GLY A 161 -8.04 11.88 3.24
CA GLY A 161 -7.59 12.57 4.44
C GLY A 161 -6.92 13.90 4.20
N VAL A 162 -6.70 14.56 5.33
CA VAL A 162 -5.83 15.73 5.45
C VAL A 162 -4.85 15.48 6.58
N GLU A 163 -3.63 15.97 6.39
CA GLU A 163 -2.56 15.91 7.40
C GLU A 163 -1.86 17.26 7.49
N LEU A 164 -1.40 17.57 8.70
CA LEU A 164 -0.66 18.78 9.04
C LEU A 164 0.45 18.40 10.01
N GLU A 165 1.65 18.89 9.72
CA GLU A 165 2.79 18.87 10.61
C GLU A 165 3.41 20.27 10.63
N ALA A 166 3.67 20.79 11.82
CA ALA A 166 4.29 22.09 12.02
C ALA A 166 5.34 22.00 13.13
N LYS A 167 6.51 22.55 12.86
CA LYS A 167 7.61 22.71 13.80
C LYS A 167 8.01 24.17 13.85
N TRP A 168 8.11 24.72 15.06
CA TRP A 168 8.50 26.10 15.28
C TRP A 168 9.57 26.22 16.37
N ARG A 169 10.73 26.76 16.02
CA ARG A 169 11.80 27.15 16.94
C ARG A 169 11.59 28.60 17.37
N PHE A 170 10.93 28.79 18.52
CA PHE A 170 10.55 30.14 18.97
C PHE A 170 11.61 30.82 19.85
N ALA A 171 12.60 30.07 20.35
CA ALA A 171 13.75 30.60 21.07
C ALA A 171 14.95 29.64 20.96
N PRO A 172 16.20 30.12 21.16
CA PRO A 172 17.38 29.24 21.16
C PRO A 172 17.23 28.10 22.16
N GLY A 173 17.32 26.86 21.66
CA GLY A 173 17.15 25.65 22.47
C GLY A 173 15.69 25.23 22.73
N TRP A 174 14.70 25.96 22.20
CA TRP A 174 13.27 25.65 22.36
C TRP A 174 12.60 25.42 21.01
N SER A 175 11.83 24.33 20.91
CA SER A 175 10.96 24.07 19.77
C SER A 175 9.60 23.58 20.23
N TRP A 176 8.59 23.84 19.40
CA TRP A 176 7.27 23.27 19.52
C TRP A 176 6.92 22.51 18.25
N ASP A 177 6.46 21.28 18.42
CA ASP A 177 6.02 20.39 17.35
C ASP A 177 4.52 20.13 17.50
N ILE A 178 3.77 20.35 16.43
CA ILE A 178 2.32 20.15 16.33
C ILE A 178 2.08 19.26 15.12
N ASN A 179 1.32 18.19 15.30
CA ASN A 179 0.89 17.33 14.20
C ASN A 179 -0.58 16.94 14.39
N GLY A 180 -1.26 16.67 13.29
CA GLY A 180 -2.64 16.21 13.29
C GLY A 180 -3.04 15.69 11.92
N ASN A 181 -3.94 14.71 11.92
CA ASN A 181 -4.55 14.19 10.71
C ASN A 181 -6.04 13.90 10.95
N VAL A 182 -6.81 13.95 9.87
CA VAL A 182 -8.21 13.51 9.83
C VAL A 182 -8.38 12.65 8.60
N ILE A 183 -8.71 11.38 8.81
CA ILE A 183 -8.78 10.37 7.76
C ILE A 183 -10.13 9.68 7.82
N ARG A 184 -10.74 9.48 6.64
CA ARG A 184 -11.90 8.63 6.43
C ARG A 184 -11.50 7.51 5.48
N SER A 185 -11.53 6.29 5.98
CA SER A 185 -11.21 5.09 5.22
C SER A 185 -12.38 4.11 5.31
N GLU A 186 -13.00 3.80 4.17
CA GLU A 186 -14.22 2.99 4.09
C GLU A 186 -14.13 2.01 2.92
N PHE A 187 -14.70 0.81 3.11
CA PHE A 187 -14.90 -0.12 2.01
C PHE A 187 -15.97 0.43 1.06
N THR A 188 -15.66 0.39 -0.24
CA THR A 188 -16.58 0.84 -1.30
C THR A 188 -17.87 0.02 -1.30
N ASN A 189 -18.94 0.58 -1.86
CA ASN A 189 -20.25 -0.09 -1.89
C ASN A 189 -20.28 -1.35 -2.75
N ASP A 190 -19.40 -1.46 -3.75
CA ASP A 190 -19.20 -2.63 -4.59
C ASP A 190 -18.09 -3.56 -4.08
N SER A 191 -17.60 -3.34 -2.84
CA SER A 191 -16.69 -4.25 -2.16
C SER A 191 -17.41 -5.56 -1.83
N GLU A 192 -16.79 -6.69 -2.18
CA GLU A 192 -17.36 -8.03 -1.95
C GLU A 192 -17.54 -8.33 -0.46
N LEU A 193 -16.59 -7.89 0.37
CA LEU A 193 -16.66 -7.96 1.82
C LEU A 193 -16.70 -6.56 2.45
N TYR A 194 -17.41 -6.47 3.58
CA TYR A 194 -17.46 -5.31 4.49
C TYR A 194 -17.92 -3.98 3.86
N HIS A 195 -18.65 -4.01 2.73
CA HIS A 195 -19.14 -2.82 2.04
C HIS A 195 -19.76 -1.78 2.99
N GLY A 196 -19.36 -0.51 2.87
CA GLY A 196 -19.86 0.60 3.69
C GLY A 196 -19.36 0.62 5.14
N ASN A 197 -18.55 -0.36 5.57
CA ASN A 197 -17.89 -0.31 6.87
C ASN A 197 -16.57 0.47 6.78
N ARG A 198 -16.11 0.98 7.93
CA ARG A 198 -14.78 1.56 8.02
C ARG A 198 -13.70 0.49 7.88
N VAL A 199 -12.63 0.84 7.18
CA VAL A 199 -11.39 0.05 7.22
C VAL A 199 -10.75 0.28 8.59
N PRO A 200 -10.41 -0.80 9.32
CA PRO A 200 -9.79 -0.70 10.64
C PRO A 200 -8.37 -0.12 10.60
#